data_AF-A0A7C3DYA6-F1
#
_entry.id   AF-A0A7C3DYA6-F1
#
_cell.length_a   1.000
_cell.length_b   1.000
_cell.length_c   1.000
_cell.angle_alpha   90.00
_cell.angle_beta   90.00
_cell.angle_gamma   90.00
#
_symmetry.space_group_name_H-M   'P 1'
#
loop_
_entity.id
_entity.type
_entity.pdbx_description
1 polymer ?
#
loop_
_entity_poly.entity_id
_entity_poly.type
_entity_poly.pdbx_seq_one_letter_code
_entity_poly.pdbx_strand_id
1 'polypeptide(L)'
;YGHDIMTLLYHQEHEGYSGRVFMFLIPGFIAISTTYIYGTLLTANGNLKYLNLLALFAMLMNIILNLILIPEYKAMGSAISSLITQFIMAAGQVFLVSYYFRLKANVVFIVQVLIFIPLLFLITWLTDKFTENWGLGFLLILAAGMGAAFFIRLINLRALYLLVKNGEGD
;
A
#
# COMPACT_ATOMS: atom_id res chain seq x y z
N TYR A 1 -3.30 -0.77 -15.90
CA TYR A 1 -4.46 0.09 -16.20
C TYR A 1 -4.48 1.45 -15.50
N GLY A 2 -3.35 2.01 -15.02
CA GLY A 2 -3.38 3.34 -14.36
C GLY A 2 -3.76 4.48 -15.30
N HIS A 3 -3.41 4.39 -16.59
CA HIS A 3 -3.80 5.35 -17.61
C HIS A 3 -5.31 5.29 -17.88
N ASP A 4 -5.85 4.09 -18.12
CA ASP A 4 -7.27 3.88 -18.46
C ASP A 4 -8.21 4.40 -17.37
N ILE A 5 -7.83 4.20 -16.10
CA ILE A 5 -8.57 4.74 -14.94
C ILE A 5 -8.57 6.27 -14.96
N MET A 6 -7.43 6.90 -15.25
CA MET A 6 -7.33 8.36 -15.32
C MET A 6 -8.10 8.94 -16.51
N THR A 7 -8.06 8.28 -17.66
CA THR A 7 -8.87 8.62 -18.84
C THR A 7 -10.37 8.58 -18.51
N LEU A 8 -10.83 7.51 -17.84
CA LEU A 8 -12.23 7.37 -17.43
C LEU A 8 -12.68 8.49 -16.47
N LEU A 9 -11.85 8.85 -15.47
CA LEU A 9 -12.25 9.85 -14.49
C LEU A 9 -12.24 11.27 -15.06
N TYR A 10 -11.23 11.62 -15.86
CA TYR A 10 -10.94 13.02 -16.17
C TYR A 10 -11.26 13.46 -17.60
N HIS A 11 -11.59 12.55 -18.53
CA HIS A 11 -12.09 12.86 -19.88
C HIS A 11 -11.29 13.95 -20.66
N GLN A 12 -9.98 14.12 -20.42
CA GLN A 12 -9.15 15.22 -20.98
C GLN A 12 -7.72 14.79 -21.36
N GLU A 13 -7.19 15.39 -22.44
CA GLU A 13 -5.94 15.07 -23.17
C GLU A 13 -4.59 15.01 -22.39
N HIS A 14 -4.54 15.31 -21.09
CA HIS A 14 -3.30 15.23 -20.29
C HIS A 14 -3.06 13.82 -19.67
N GLU A 15 -3.59 12.79 -20.32
CA GLU A 15 -3.78 11.44 -19.78
C GLU A 15 -2.45 10.71 -19.47
N GLY A 16 -1.45 10.89 -20.32
CA GLY A 16 -0.17 10.17 -20.23
C GLY A 16 0.72 10.58 -19.06
N TYR A 17 0.69 11.85 -18.63
CA TYR A 17 1.51 12.32 -17.52
C TYR A 17 0.83 12.07 -16.18
N SER A 18 -0.45 12.41 -16.06
CA SER A 18 -1.25 12.19 -14.85
C SER A 18 -1.40 10.69 -14.53
N GLY A 19 -1.57 9.85 -15.56
CA GLY A 19 -1.55 8.39 -15.42
C GLY A 19 -0.24 7.85 -14.84
N ARG A 20 0.91 8.39 -15.28
CA ARG A 20 2.22 8.02 -14.72
C ARG A 20 2.37 8.46 -13.28
N VAL A 21 1.99 9.70 -12.95
CA VAL A 21 2.01 10.18 -11.56
C VAL A 21 1.15 9.30 -10.66
N PHE A 22 -0.05 8.93 -11.11
CA PHE A 22 -0.95 8.03 -10.41
C PHE A 22 -0.33 6.66 -10.15
N MET A 23 0.37 6.08 -11.14
CA MET A 23 1.07 4.80 -10.98
C MET A 23 2.15 4.83 -9.88
N PHE A 24 2.81 5.97 -9.65
CA PHE A 24 3.77 6.13 -8.54
C PHE A 24 3.08 6.30 -7.18
N LEU A 25 1.88 6.88 -7.13
CA LEU A 25 1.16 7.14 -5.89
C LEU A 25 0.47 5.88 -5.34
N ILE A 26 -0.08 5.03 -6.21
CA ILE A 26 -0.91 3.88 -5.80
C ILE A 26 -0.18 2.91 -4.85
N PRO A 27 1.09 2.51 -5.08
CA PRO A 27 1.81 1.65 -4.14
C PRO A 27 1.98 2.28 -2.74
N GLY A 28 1.92 3.61 -2.63
CA GLY A 28 1.96 4.32 -1.34
C GLY A 28 0.78 3.99 -0.43
N PHE A 29 -0.36 3.56 -0.98
CA PHE A 29 -1.51 3.12 -0.20
C PHE A 29 -1.18 1.95 0.76
N ILE A 30 -0.25 1.07 0.37
CA ILE A 30 0.25 -0.02 1.21
C ILE A 30 0.95 0.54 2.45
N ALA A 31 1.81 1.54 2.25
CA ALA A 31 2.54 2.20 3.31
C ALA A 31 1.60 3.01 4.23
N ILE A 32 0.61 3.70 3.67
CA ILE A 32 -0.42 4.41 4.44
C ILE A 32 -1.22 3.44 5.31
N SER A 33 -1.68 2.31 4.75
CA SER A 33 -2.43 1.29 5.50
C SER A 33 -1.59 0.69 6.63
N THR A 34 -0.32 0.38 6.35
CA THR A 34 0.65 -0.10 7.35
C THR A 34 0.83 0.93 8.47
N THR A 35 0.97 2.20 8.09
CA THR A 35 1.12 3.33 9.03
C THR A 35 -0.11 3.50 9.91
N TYR A 36 -1.31 3.29 9.38
CA TYR A 36 -2.54 3.35 10.16
C TYR A 36 -2.61 2.23 11.20
N ILE A 37 -2.24 1.00 10.83
CA ILE A 37 -2.25 -0.16 11.72
C ILE A 37 -1.23 0.01 12.86
N TYR A 38 0.04 0.27 12.51
CA TYR A 38 1.11 0.32 13.52
C TYR A 38 1.15 1.66 14.27
N GLY A 39 0.77 2.76 13.62
CA GLY A 39 0.67 4.07 14.25
C GLY A 39 -0.42 4.13 15.32
N THR A 40 -1.58 3.50 15.08
CA THR A 40 -2.65 3.40 16.10
C THR A 40 -2.21 2.56 17.28
N LEU A 41 -1.51 1.43 17.05
CA LEU A 41 -0.93 0.61 18.12
C LEU A 41 0.10 1.37 18.97
N LEU A 42 1.01 2.15 18.34
CA LEU A 42 1.97 2.99 19.08
C LEU A 42 1.28 4.09 19.88
N THR A 43 0.22 4.67 19.32
CA THR A 43 -0.58 5.72 19.97
C THR A 43 -1.32 5.18 21.19
N ALA A 44 -1.97 4.02 21.05
CA ALA A 44 -2.66 3.34 22.16
C ALA A 44 -1.71 2.98 23.32
N ASN A 45 -0.44 2.70 23.01
CA ASN A 45 0.58 2.39 24.02
C ASN A 45 1.20 3.61 24.70
N GLY A 46 0.82 4.83 24.30
CA GLY A 46 1.42 6.06 24.82
C GLY A 46 2.83 6.37 24.28
N ASN A 47 3.31 5.66 23.25
CA ASN A 47 4.64 5.87 22.64
C ASN A 47 4.66 7.05 21.64
N LEU A 48 3.87 8.09 21.90
CA LEU A 48 3.66 9.24 21.01
C LEU A 48 4.94 10.02 20.72
N LYS A 49 5.88 10.07 21.67
CA LYS A 49 7.15 10.79 21.48
C LYS A 49 7.97 10.21 20.31
N TYR A 50 8.09 8.88 20.24
CA TYR A 50 8.84 8.21 19.17
C TYR A 50 8.10 8.27 17.84
N LEU A 51 6.77 8.17 17.88
CA LEU A 51 5.91 8.35 16.72
C LEU A 51 6.09 9.75 16.09
N ASN A 52 6.04 10.80 16.91
CA ASN A 52 6.20 12.18 16.46
C ASN A 52 7.61 12.47 15.96
N LEU A 53 8.64 11.89 16.59
CA LEU A 53 10.01 12.05 16.11
C LEU A 53 10.20 11.41 14.73
N LEU A 54 9.64 10.21 14.53
CA LEU A 54 9.66 9.53 13.23
C LEU A 54 8.88 10.34 12.18
N ALA A 55 7.70 10.85 12.53
CA ALA A 55 6.90 11.70 11.65
C ALA A 55 7.62 12.99 11.25
N LEU A 56 8.29 13.64 12.21
CA LEU A 56 9.11 14.83 11.95
C LEU A 56 10.26 14.50 10.99
N PHE A 57 10.98 13.40 11.23
CA PHE A 57 12.06 12.96 10.34
C PHE A 57 11.56 12.69 8.91
N ALA A 58 10.46 11.96 8.76
CA ALA A 58 9.91 11.65 7.44
C ALA A 58 9.38 12.91 6.73
N MET A 59 8.76 13.85 7.45
CA MET A 59 8.36 15.14 6.91
C MET A 59 9.55 15.93 6.39
N LEU A 60 10.63 16.04 7.18
CA LEU A 60 11.85 16.73 6.76
C LEU A 60 12.47 16.07 5.53
N MET A 61 12.53 14.73 5.51
CA MET A 61 12.98 13.98 4.35
C MET A 61 12.11 14.27 3.11
N ASN A 62 10.78 14.33 3.27
CA ASN A 62 9.85 14.63 2.18
C ASN A 62 10.09 16.03 1.60
N ILE A 63 10.32 17.03 2.47
CA ILE A 63 10.64 18.40 2.06
C ILE A 63 11.98 18.43 1.32
N ILE A 64 13.02 17.80 1.85
CA ILE A 64 14.35 17.76 1.22
C ILE A 64 14.26 17.10 -0.16
N LEU A 65 13.63 15.94 -0.24
CA LEU A 65 13.43 15.23 -1.50
C LEU A 65 12.59 16.06 -2.48
N ASN A 66 11.52 16.71 -2.02
CA ASN A 66 10.71 17.59 -2.88
C ASN A 66 11.54 18.74 -3.45
N LEU A 67 12.39 19.39 -2.65
CA LEU A 67 13.24 20.49 -3.12
C LEU A 67 14.24 20.04 -4.19
N ILE A 68 14.69 18.78 -4.14
CA ILE A 68 15.62 18.20 -5.13
C ILE A 68 14.88 17.69 -6.37
N LEU A 69 13.76 16.98 -6.19
CA LEU A 69 13.09 16.22 -7.26
C LEU A 69 12.04 17.04 -8.02
N ILE A 70 11.37 18.02 -7.41
CA ILE A 70 10.34 18.83 -8.09
C ILE A 70 10.92 19.68 -9.23
N PRO A 71 12.10 20.32 -9.11
CA PRO A 71 12.67 21.11 -10.20
C PRO A 71 12.87 20.31 -11.50
N GLU A 72 13.27 19.04 -11.40
CA GLU A 72 13.51 18.17 -12.56
C GLU A 72 12.25 17.40 -12.99
N TYR A 73 11.53 16.80 -12.05
CA TYR A 73 10.45 15.83 -12.35
C TYR A 73 9.03 16.38 -12.11
N LYS A 74 8.89 17.62 -11.64
CA LYS A 74 7.60 18.28 -11.34
C LYS A 74 6.72 17.42 -10.44
N ALA A 75 5.46 17.16 -10.82
CA ALA A 75 4.50 16.38 -10.04
C ALA A 75 4.96 14.93 -9.79
N MET A 76 5.66 14.32 -10.76
CA MET A 76 6.24 12.99 -10.60
C MET A 76 7.33 12.98 -9.51
N GLY A 77 8.12 14.05 -9.41
CA GLY A 77 9.11 14.21 -8.33
C GLY A 77 8.46 14.24 -6.95
N SER A 78 7.34 14.95 -6.81
CA SER A 78 6.56 14.97 -5.57
C SER A 78 5.94 13.62 -5.23
N ALA A 79 5.45 12.88 -6.24
CA ALA A 79 4.92 11.53 -6.06
C ALA A 79 6.01 10.55 -5.56
N ILE A 80 7.20 10.58 -6.15
CA ILE A 80 8.33 9.75 -5.73
C ILE A 80 8.78 10.08 -4.31
N SER A 81 8.93 11.38 -3.99
CA SER A 81 9.27 11.84 -2.63
C SER A 81 8.24 11.34 -1.60
N SER A 82 6.95 11.50 -1.90
CA SER A 82 5.85 11.01 -1.06
C SER A 82 5.89 9.50 -0.88
N LEU A 83 6.13 8.75 -1.96
CA LEU A 83 6.21 7.29 -1.91
C LEU A 83 7.35 6.83 -0.98
N ILE A 84 8.55 7.37 -1.18
CA ILE A 84 9.74 7.03 -0.38
C ILE A 84 9.47 7.33 1.10
N THR A 85 8.97 8.52 1.40
CA THR A 85 8.73 8.96 2.78
C THR A 85 7.61 8.18 3.47
N GLN A 86 6.55 7.80 2.74
CA GLN A 86 5.51 6.90 3.26
C GLN A 86 6.08 5.53 3.61
N PHE A 87 6.94 4.94 2.76
CA PHE A 87 7.57 3.65 3.07
C PHE A 87 8.55 3.76 4.25
N ILE A 88 9.29 4.85 4.38
CA ILE A 88 10.15 5.13 5.56
C ILE A 88 9.28 5.18 6.83
N MET A 89 8.15 5.89 6.79
CA MET A 89 7.21 5.96 7.91
C MET A 89 6.67 4.57 8.29
N ALA A 90 6.18 3.82 7.31
CA ALA A 90 5.65 2.49 7.52
C ALA A 90 6.71 1.55 8.12
N ALA A 91 7.91 1.51 7.53
CA ALA A 91 9.01 0.68 8.02
C ALA A 91 9.46 1.09 9.44
N GLY A 92 9.57 2.39 9.70
CA GLY A 92 9.94 2.92 11.02
C GLY A 92 8.91 2.55 12.10
N GLN A 93 7.62 2.63 11.79
CA GLN A 93 6.57 2.24 12.75
C GLN A 93 6.53 0.73 12.98
N VAL A 94 6.68 -0.09 11.93
CA VAL A 94 6.81 -1.55 12.06
C VAL A 94 7.99 -1.91 12.95
N PHE A 95 9.13 -1.25 12.75
CA PHE A 95 10.33 -1.44 13.55
C PHE A 95 10.09 -1.06 15.03
N LEU A 96 9.55 0.13 15.29
CA LEU A 96 9.26 0.59 16.65
C LEU A 96 8.30 -0.36 17.36
N VAL A 97 7.21 -0.77 16.71
CA VAL A 97 6.27 -1.73 17.30
C VAL A 97 6.97 -3.07 17.59
N SER A 98 7.73 -3.60 16.64
CA SER A 98 8.45 -4.86 16.83
C SER A 98 9.44 -4.79 18.00
N TYR A 99 10.08 -3.64 18.19
CA TYR A 99 10.99 -3.38 19.31
C TYR A 99 10.24 -3.29 20.65
N TYR A 100 9.21 -2.45 20.75
CA TYR A 100 8.51 -2.20 22.02
C TYR A 100 7.61 -3.34 22.47
N PHE A 101 6.91 -3.97 21.54
CA PHE A 101 5.95 -5.04 21.84
C PHE A 101 6.54 -6.44 21.67
N ARG A 102 7.81 -6.54 21.25
CA ARG A 102 8.48 -7.82 20.95
C ARG A 102 7.64 -8.71 20.02
N LEU A 103 6.93 -8.08 19.07
CA LEU A 103 6.10 -8.82 18.12
C LEU A 103 7.00 -9.76 17.33
N LYS A 104 6.67 -11.06 17.38
CA LYS A 104 7.32 -12.03 16.51
C LYS A 104 6.82 -11.81 15.10
N ALA A 105 7.75 -11.63 14.17
CA ALA A 105 7.42 -11.56 12.76
C ALA A 105 6.64 -12.83 12.37
N ASN A 106 5.45 -12.66 11.79
CA ASN A 106 4.67 -13.79 11.30
C ASN A 106 5.27 -14.24 9.96
N VAL A 107 6.22 -15.17 10.02
CA VAL A 107 6.92 -15.70 8.84
C VAL A 107 5.94 -16.27 7.81
N VAL A 108 4.85 -16.91 8.27
CA VAL A 108 3.81 -17.41 7.37
C VAL A 108 3.18 -16.27 6.59
N PHE A 109 2.81 -15.17 7.25
CA PHE A 109 2.25 -13.99 6.58
C PHE A 109 3.24 -13.38 5.58
N ILE A 110 4.52 -13.26 5.95
CA ILE A 110 5.56 -12.73 5.04
C ILE A 110 5.68 -13.61 3.79
N VAL A 111 5.73 -14.93 3.95
CA VAL A 111 5.79 -15.87 2.83
C VAL A 111 4.52 -15.80 1.97
N GLN A 112 3.34 -15.69 2.57
CA GLN A 112 2.08 -15.50 1.84
C GLN A 112 2.11 -14.23 0.98
N VAL A 113 2.58 -13.10 1.51
CA VAL A 113 2.73 -11.85 0.76
C VAL A 113 3.75 -12.01 -0.37
N LEU A 114 4.90 -12.63 -0.10
CA LEU A 114 5.95 -12.87 -1.10
C LEU A 114 5.48 -13.76 -2.26
N ILE A 115 4.60 -14.73 -2.01
CA ILE A 115 3.97 -15.56 -3.05
C ILE A 115 2.87 -14.79 -3.77
N PHE A 116 2.11 -13.96 -3.07
CA PHE A 116 0.98 -13.23 -3.62
C PHE A 116 1.41 -12.18 -4.66
N ILE A 117 2.53 -11.50 -4.45
CA ILE A 117 3.07 -10.50 -5.39
C ILE A 117 3.29 -11.07 -6.81
N PRO A 118 4.12 -12.11 -7.03
CA PRO A 118 4.34 -12.67 -8.35
C PRO A 118 3.06 -13.30 -8.93
N LEU A 119 2.17 -13.82 -8.08
CA LEU A 119 0.87 -14.33 -8.53
C LEU A 119 0.00 -13.22 -9.11
N LEU A 120 -0.04 -12.02 -8.51
CA LEU A 120 -0.75 -10.87 -9.08
C LEU A 120 -0.15 -10.44 -10.43
N PHE A 121 1.17 -10.46 -10.57
CA PHE A 121 1.82 -10.20 -11.86
C PHE A 121 1.42 -11.24 -12.91
N LEU A 122 1.38 -12.53 -12.54
CA LEU A 122 0.95 -13.60 -13.42
C LEU A 122 -0.52 -13.44 -13.84
N ILE A 123 -1.42 -13.14 -12.89
CA ILE A 123 -2.84 -12.89 -13.18
C ILE A 123 -3.01 -11.71 -14.14
N THR A 124 -2.28 -10.62 -13.90
CA THR A 124 -2.32 -9.43 -14.76
C THR A 124 -1.84 -9.76 -16.17
N TRP A 125 -0.69 -10.43 -16.28
CA TRP A 125 -0.11 -10.83 -17.56
C TRP A 125 -1.01 -11.80 -18.34
N LEU A 126 -1.64 -12.76 -17.68
CA LEU A 126 -2.61 -13.67 -18.31
C LEU A 126 -3.84 -12.89 -18.78
N THR A 127 -4.37 -12.00 -17.96
CA THR A 127 -5.58 -11.23 -18.30
C THR A 127 -5.37 -10.37 -19.55
N ASP A 128 -4.22 -9.70 -19.65
CA ASP A 128 -3.83 -8.92 -20.84
C ASP A 128 -3.73 -9.77 -22.12
N LYS A 129 -3.53 -11.09 -22.01
CA LYS A 129 -3.52 -12.01 -23.17
C LYS A 129 -4.92 -12.47 -23.60
N PHE A 130 -5.88 -12.52 -22.67
CA PHE A 130 -7.22 -13.04 -22.93
C PHE A 130 -8.27 -11.96 -23.21
N THR A 131 -8.00 -10.69 -22.89
CA THR A 131 -9.01 -9.63 -23.01
C THR A 131 -8.37 -8.31 -23.40
N GLU A 132 -8.79 -7.76 -24.55
CA GLU A 132 -8.37 -6.44 -25.04
C GLU A 132 -9.19 -5.30 -24.41
N ASN A 133 -10.36 -5.60 -23.84
CA ASN A 133 -11.19 -4.63 -23.13
C ASN A 133 -10.63 -4.39 -21.72
N TRP A 134 -10.00 -3.22 -21.51
CA TRP A 134 -9.39 -2.83 -20.25
C TRP A 134 -10.33 -2.92 -19.03
N GLY A 135 -11.62 -2.61 -19.21
CA GLY A 135 -12.60 -2.60 -18.13
C GLY A 135 -12.92 -4.01 -17.64
N LEU A 136 -13.14 -4.93 -18.58
CA LEU A 136 -13.30 -6.36 -18.27
C LEU A 136 -12.00 -6.94 -17.70
N GLY A 137 -10.84 -6.57 -18.25
CA GLY A 137 -9.53 -6.98 -17.73
C GLY A 137 -9.32 -6.54 -16.28
N PHE A 138 -9.64 -5.28 -15.96
CA PHE A 138 -9.55 -4.76 -14.59
C PHE A 138 -10.46 -5.53 -13.61
N LEU A 139 -11.72 -5.80 -13.99
CA LEU A 139 -12.63 -6.60 -13.16
C LEU A 139 -12.13 -8.03 -12.94
N LEU A 140 -11.56 -8.66 -13.97
CA LEU A 140 -10.97 -10.00 -13.87
C LEU A 140 -9.76 -10.02 -12.93
N ILE A 141 -8.85 -9.05 -13.04
CA ILE A 141 -7.70 -8.94 -12.11
C ILE A 141 -8.18 -8.75 -10.68
N LEU A 142 -9.18 -7.89 -10.45
CA LEU A 142 -9.76 -7.69 -9.12
C LEU A 142 -10.36 -8.98 -8.57
N ALA A 143 -11.20 -9.66 -9.34
CA ALA A 143 -11.86 -10.90 -8.92
C ALA A 143 -10.85 -12.04 -8.69
N ALA A 144 -9.94 -12.27 -9.62
CA ALA A 144 -8.91 -13.30 -9.53
C ALA A 144 -7.89 -13.00 -8.42
N GLY A 145 -7.50 -11.73 -8.25
CA GLY A 145 -6.60 -11.29 -7.18
C GLY A 145 -7.23 -11.48 -5.79
N MET A 146 -8.51 -11.12 -5.63
CA MET A 146 -9.26 -11.43 -4.40
C MET A 146 -9.36 -12.94 -4.16
N GLY A 147 -9.73 -13.71 -5.17
CA GLY A 147 -9.78 -15.18 -5.08
C GLY A 147 -8.45 -15.80 -4.68
N ALA A 148 -7.35 -15.33 -5.26
CA ALA A 148 -5.99 -15.74 -4.92
C ALA A 148 -5.62 -15.39 -3.47
N ALA A 149 -5.98 -14.19 -2.98
CA ALA A 149 -5.74 -13.79 -1.60
C ALA A 149 -6.47 -14.71 -0.60
N PHE A 150 -7.70 -15.12 -0.92
CA PHE A 150 -8.46 -16.10 -0.12
C PHE A 150 -7.83 -17.50 -0.20
N PHE A 151 -7.42 -17.93 -1.39
CA PHE A 151 -6.83 -19.26 -1.60
C PHE A 151 -5.51 -19.44 -0.85
N ILE A 152 -4.64 -18.42 -0.88
CA ILE A 152 -3.38 -18.40 -0.13
C ILE A 152 -3.62 -18.23 1.39
N ARG A 153 -4.87 -17.98 1.81
CA ARG A 153 -5.27 -17.68 3.20
C ARG A 153 -4.58 -16.44 3.76
N LEU A 154 -4.33 -15.46 2.90
CA LEU A 154 -3.85 -14.14 3.33
C LEU A 154 -4.94 -13.45 4.17
N ILE A 155 -6.20 -13.68 3.81
CA ILE A 155 -7.37 -13.27 4.59
C ILE A 155 -7.88 -14.49 5.37
N ASN A 156 -7.58 -14.53 6.67
CA ASN A 156 -8.07 -15.59 7.55
C ASN A 156 -9.51 -15.28 8.01
N LEU A 157 -10.49 -15.72 7.22
CA LEU A 157 -11.92 -15.54 7.52
C LEU A 157 -12.34 -16.13 8.87
N ARG A 158 -11.67 -17.18 9.37
CA ARG A 158 -11.97 -17.74 10.70
C ARG A 158 -11.57 -16.78 11.80
N ALA A 159 -10.40 -16.14 11.68
CA ALA A 159 -9.95 -15.14 12.65
C ALA A 159 -10.89 -13.93 12.66
N LEU A 160 -11.31 -13.45 11.48
CA LEU A 160 -12.28 -12.36 11.36
C LEU A 160 -13.62 -12.73 12.01
N TYR A 161 -14.15 -13.92 11.72
CA TYR A 161 -15.40 -14.40 12.30
C TYR A 161 -15.31 -14.52 13.83
N LEU A 162 -14.20 -15.03 14.35
CA LEU A 162 -13.96 -15.13 15.79
C LEU A 162 -13.87 -13.76 16.47
N LEU A 163 -13.26 -12.76 15.81
CA LEU A 163 -13.21 -11.39 16.32
C LEU A 163 -14.60 -10.75 16.39
N VAL A 164 -15.43 -10.91 15.36
CA VAL A 164 -16.80 -10.39 15.37
C VAL A 164 -17.63 -11.10 16.44
N LYS A 165 -17.55 -12.43 16.50
CA LYS A 165 -18.31 -13.24 17.48
C LYS A 165 -17.90 -12.94 18.93
N ASN A 166 -16.62 -12.70 19.20
CA ASN A 166 -16.14 -12.44 20.55
C ASN A 166 -16.17 -10.95 20.92
N GLY A 167 -16.21 -10.03 19.93
CA GLY A 167 -16.30 -8.59 20.15
C GLY A 167 -17.71 -8.09 20.52
N GLU A 168 -18.72 -8.96 20.48
CA GLU A 168 -20.08 -8.68 20.98
C GLU A 168 -20.24 -9.01 22.48
N GLY A 169 -19.15 -9.34 23.19
CA GLY A 169 -19.16 -9.86 24.56
C GLY A 169 -18.54 -9.00 25.67
N ASP A 170 -18.05 -7.78 25.36
CA ASP A 170 -17.48 -6.85 26.35
C ASP A 170 -18.35 -5.60 26.54
#